data_AF-A0AAW7MD03-F1
#
_entry.id   AF-A0AAW7MD03-F1
#
_cell.length_a   1.000
_cell.length_b   1.000
_cell.length_c   1.000
_cell.angle_alpha   90.00
_cell.angle_beta   90.00
_cell.angle_gamma   90.00
#
_symmetry.space_group_name_H-M   'P 1'
#
loop_
_entity.id
_entity.type
_entity.pdbx_description
1 polymer ?
#
loop_
_entity_poly.entity_id
_entity_poly.type
_entity_poly.pdbx_seq_one_letter_code
_entity_poly.pdbx_strand_id
1 'polypeptide(L)'
;MSQFLTQLKDNILVADGAIGTLLYSEGIDTCPEAYNITHPDKIEKIHRAYIEAGADVIQTNTYGANFEKLKAFGLEHKIKQIHQTAVAIAKRAAKPETFILGTVGGFRNITQTKLELSTIQYHTEVQVDTLVEAGVDALLFETYYDLEELTNIVKLTRQKYDIPIIAQLTASNTNYLKDGQPINEAIQAVIDSGANIVGLNCHHGPHHMVHSFSHIELPKNAYLSCYPNASLLDIENDTIQYSDNAQYFGQMAQKLINEGVRLIGGCCGTTPEHVHFIKESVKGLKPVSHKNVVPMTQRKSKGTNNENRNNLTHLVKTRPTIIVELDTPKHLDTTTFFDNVKKLDEEGVDAITLADNALATVRIDNLAAASIIKQQYNIEPLVHVTCRDRNLIGLQSHLLGLSLIGVNEILAVTGDPSRMGNLPGATNVYDVNSKGLTEIALRFNEGINTDGDALKKKTNFNIAAAFDPNVRKLEVAVKRAEQKIKHGTNYFITQPVYSTDKIKEIYEATKHLDVPFFIGIMPITSYNNALFLHNEVPGIKLSDEVLERFEALKGDKEKTKAYSLSLSQELIDTVHQYFNGLYLITPFQNVDITLELAQYSKSITSTKQEAIS
;
A
#
# COMPACT_ATOMS: atom_id res chain seq x y z
N MET A 1 36.79 -17.94 -10.55
CA MET A 1 36.25 -17.15 -9.43
C MET A 1 36.79 -15.73 -9.60
N SER A 2 35.93 -14.71 -9.60
CA SER A 2 36.37 -13.33 -9.81
C SER A 2 37.37 -12.88 -8.72
N GLN A 3 38.21 -11.89 -9.03
CA GLN A 3 39.14 -11.30 -8.05
C GLN A 3 38.38 -10.74 -6.83
N PHE A 4 37.22 -10.12 -7.06
CA PHE A 4 36.34 -9.60 -6.01
C PHE A 4 35.87 -10.69 -5.03
N LEU A 5 35.32 -11.80 -5.52
CA LEU A 5 34.87 -12.90 -4.66
C LEU A 5 36.02 -13.61 -3.95
N THR A 6 37.19 -13.66 -4.59
CA THR A 6 38.41 -14.20 -3.99
C THR A 6 38.81 -13.36 -2.78
N GLN A 7 38.70 -12.03 -2.88
CA GLN A 7 39.08 -11.15 -1.79
C GLN A 7 38.13 -11.22 -0.59
N LEU A 8 36.82 -11.36 -0.83
CA LEU A 8 35.81 -11.57 0.22
C LEU A 8 35.90 -12.93 0.93
N LYS A 9 36.61 -13.90 0.34
CA LYS A 9 36.81 -15.20 0.96
C LYS A 9 37.61 -15.07 2.25
N ASP A 10 38.69 -14.30 2.19
CA ASP A 10 39.70 -14.21 3.24
C ASP A 10 39.72 -12.83 3.95
N ASN A 11 39.07 -11.82 3.38
CA ASN A 11 39.10 -10.44 3.89
C ASN A 11 37.69 -9.86 4.07
N ILE A 12 37.61 -8.84 4.93
CA ILE A 12 36.48 -7.94 5.02
C ILE A 12 36.72 -6.78 4.05
N LEU A 13 35.73 -6.48 3.20
CA LEU A 13 35.78 -5.34 2.30
C LEU A 13 34.86 -4.23 2.80
N VAL A 14 35.35 -2.99 2.71
CA VAL A 14 34.60 -1.78 3.05
C VAL A 14 34.15 -1.10 1.76
N ALA A 15 32.84 -0.93 1.60
CA ALA A 15 32.24 -0.17 0.52
C ALA A 15 32.07 1.30 0.90
N ASP A 16 31.76 2.12 -0.11
CA ASP A 16 31.45 3.53 0.03
C ASP A 16 30.15 3.82 0.80
N GLY A 17 29.89 5.11 1.00
CA GLY A 17 28.67 5.64 1.59
C GLY A 17 27.73 6.26 0.54
N ALA A 18 26.78 7.08 0.98
CA ALA A 18 25.77 7.66 0.10
C ALA A 18 26.33 8.77 -0.81
N ILE A 19 26.25 8.56 -2.12
CA ILE A 19 26.49 9.61 -3.13
C ILE A 19 25.39 10.69 -3.05
N GLY A 20 24.13 10.27 -2.97
CA GLY A 20 22.99 11.18 -2.89
C GLY A 20 23.06 12.14 -1.70
N THR A 21 23.47 11.67 -0.53
CA THR A 21 23.64 12.51 0.67
C THR A 21 24.62 13.66 0.44
N LEU A 22 25.76 13.39 -0.20
CA LEU A 22 26.74 14.43 -0.51
C LEU A 22 26.19 15.43 -1.54
N LEU A 23 25.49 14.95 -2.58
CA LEU A 23 24.87 15.83 -3.56
C LEU A 23 23.76 16.70 -2.97
N TYR A 24 22.93 16.16 -2.05
CA TYR A 24 21.91 16.94 -1.34
C TYR A 24 22.52 17.99 -0.42
N SER A 25 23.65 17.70 0.25
CA SER A 25 24.37 18.69 1.05
C SER A 25 24.93 19.86 0.23
N GLU A 26 25.14 19.66 -1.07
CA GLU A 26 25.51 20.70 -2.04
C GLU A 26 24.30 21.43 -2.66
N GLY A 27 23.08 21.12 -2.23
CA GLY A 27 21.86 21.79 -2.68
C GLY A 27 21.30 21.28 -4.01
N ILE A 28 21.50 20.00 -4.37
CA ILE A 28 20.87 19.44 -5.57
C ILE A 28 19.34 19.42 -5.43
N ASP A 29 18.65 19.97 -6.43
CA ASP A 29 17.19 19.99 -6.58
C ASP A 29 16.70 19.14 -7.76
N THR A 30 17.62 18.45 -8.45
CA THR A 30 17.38 17.67 -9.67
C THR A 30 17.80 16.19 -9.51
N CYS A 31 17.65 15.39 -10.56
CA CYS A 31 18.01 13.96 -10.59
C CYS A 31 19.53 13.74 -10.36
N PRO A 32 19.94 13.04 -9.29
CA PRO A 32 21.35 12.74 -9.01
C PRO A 32 22.06 11.99 -10.13
N GLU A 33 21.38 11.09 -10.82
CA GLU A 33 21.98 10.28 -11.89
C GLU A 33 22.25 11.12 -13.16
N ALA A 34 21.55 12.26 -13.34
CA ALA A 34 21.82 13.20 -14.42
C ALA A 34 23.19 13.90 -14.25
N TYR A 35 23.74 13.93 -13.04
CA TYR A 35 25.06 14.52 -12.77
C TYR A 35 26.19 13.73 -13.40
N ASN A 36 26.00 12.45 -13.74
CA ASN A 36 26.97 11.71 -14.53
C ASN A 36 27.27 12.41 -15.87
N ILE A 37 26.24 12.98 -16.50
CA ILE A 37 26.38 13.66 -17.80
C ILE A 37 26.70 15.13 -17.61
N THR A 38 26.04 15.80 -16.66
CA THR A 38 26.11 17.26 -16.53
C THR A 38 27.29 17.74 -15.67
N HIS A 39 27.71 16.94 -14.69
CA HIS A 39 28.75 17.30 -13.72
C HIS A 39 29.68 16.10 -13.40
N PRO A 40 30.30 15.47 -14.41
CA PRO A 40 31.08 14.25 -14.23
C PRO A 40 32.24 14.40 -13.23
N ASP A 41 32.88 15.57 -13.18
CA ASP A 41 34.00 15.85 -12.28
C ASP A 41 33.58 15.87 -10.80
N LYS A 42 32.33 16.28 -10.52
CA LYS A 42 31.78 16.23 -9.15
C LYS A 42 31.60 14.79 -8.69
N ILE A 43 31.02 13.94 -9.54
CA ILE A 43 30.84 12.52 -9.24
C ILE A 43 32.20 11.84 -9.06
N GLU A 44 33.19 12.16 -9.91
CA GLU A 44 34.55 11.66 -9.76
C GLU A 44 35.16 12.05 -8.41
N LYS A 45 35.02 13.32 -8.00
CA LYS A 45 35.50 13.82 -6.70
C LYS A 45 34.86 13.07 -5.53
N ILE A 46 33.56 12.76 -5.61
CA ILE A 46 32.86 11.98 -4.58
C ILE A 46 33.45 10.57 -4.48
N HIS A 47 33.66 9.87 -5.60
CA HIS A 47 34.30 8.55 -5.58
C HIS A 47 35.71 8.61 -4.98
N ARG A 48 36.52 9.61 -5.38
CA ARG A 48 37.87 9.81 -4.82
C ARG A 48 37.83 10.03 -3.31
N ALA A 49 36.90 10.83 -2.81
CA ALA A 49 36.75 11.07 -1.38
C ALA A 49 36.46 9.78 -0.60
N TYR A 50 35.62 8.88 -1.12
CA TYR A 50 35.37 7.59 -0.49
C TYR A 50 36.57 6.64 -0.55
N ILE A 51 37.27 6.59 -1.69
CA ILE A 51 38.49 5.79 -1.85
C ILE A 51 39.60 6.28 -0.90
N GLU A 52 39.74 7.60 -0.74
CA GLU A 52 40.70 8.22 0.17
C GLU A 52 40.35 7.96 1.64
N ALA A 53 39.05 7.89 1.97
CA ALA A 53 38.59 7.48 3.29
C ALA A 53 38.85 5.99 3.60
N GLY A 54 39.12 5.17 2.58
CA GLY A 54 39.50 3.76 2.74
C GLY A 54 38.52 2.74 2.18
N ALA A 55 37.58 3.16 1.31
CA ALA A 55 36.70 2.25 0.58
C ALA A 55 37.53 1.35 -0.36
N ASP A 56 37.35 0.03 -0.23
CA ASP A 56 37.85 -0.98 -1.16
C ASP A 56 36.90 -1.14 -2.36
N VAL A 57 35.64 -0.75 -2.20
CA VAL A 57 34.55 -0.93 -3.16
C VAL A 57 33.79 0.39 -3.33
N ILE A 58 33.55 0.81 -4.57
CA ILE A 58 32.69 1.95 -4.88
C ILE A 58 31.51 1.54 -5.76
N GLN A 59 30.41 2.28 -5.63
CA GLN A 59 29.19 2.07 -6.38
C GLN A 59 29.06 3.08 -7.51
N THR A 60 28.55 2.67 -8.67
CA THR A 60 28.19 3.63 -9.72
C THR A 60 27.01 4.50 -9.29
N ASN A 61 27.00 5.77 -9.67
CA ASN A 61 25.88 6.68 -9.46
C ASN A 61 24.69 6.35 -10.40
N THR A 62 24.08 5.17 -10.21
CA THR A 62 23.05 4.61 -11.11
C THR A 62 21.85 4.01 -10.37
N TYR A 63 21.77 4.14 -9.04
CA TYR A 63 20.67 3.57 -8.24
C TYR A 63 19.27 3.92 -8.77
N GLY A 64 19.02 5.21 -9.07
CA GLY A 64 17.76 5.70 -9.59
C GLY A 64 17.70 5.79 -11.12
N ALA A 65 18.69 5.29 -11.86
CA ALA A 65 18.80 5.45 -13.32
C ALA A 65 17.85 4.54 -14.12
N ASN A 66 16.65 4.26 -13.59
CA ASN A 66 15.67 3.39 -14.21
C ASN A 66 14.58 4.16 -14.97
N PHE A 67 13.82 3.46 -15.80
CA PHE A 67 12.79 4.05 -16.67
C PHE A 67 11.73 4.85 -15.90
N GLU A 68 11.22 4.32 -14.78
CA GLU A 68 10.12 4.96 -14.04
C GLU A 68 10.61 6.24 -13.34
N LYS A 69 11.78 6.20 -12.70
CA LYS A 69 12.36 7.34 -11.98
C LYS A 69 12.84 8.44 -12.93
N LEU A 70 13.52 8.08 -14.03
CA LEU A 70 14.03 9.06 -14.99
C LEU A 70 12.92 9.72 -15.82
N LYS A 71 11.78 9.05 -16.03
CA LYS A 71 10.63 9.60 -16.73
C LYS A 71 10.07 10.86 -16.06
N ALA A 72 10.13 10.95 -14.72
CA ALA A 72 9.71 12.14 -13.98
C ALA A 72 10.54 13.39 -14.35
N PHE A 73 11.75 13.20 -14.88
CA PHE A 73 12.67 14.25 -15.31
C PHE A 73 12.81 14.35 -16.84
N GLY A 74 12.05 13.55 -17.61
CA GLY A 74 12.18 13.49 -19.07
C GLY A 74 13.51 12.89 -19.57
N LEU A 75 14.15 12.05 -18.76
CA LEU A 75 15.47 11.45 -19.03
C LEU A 75 15.42 9.95 -19.36
N GLU A 76 14.22 9.38 -19.54
CA GLU A 76 14.01 7.94 -19.77
C GLU A 76 14.72 7.41 -21.03
N HIS A 77 15.01 8.27 -22.01
CA HIS A 77 15.74 7.93 -23.23
C HIS A 77 17.27 7.91 -23.04
N LYS A 78 17.78 8.38 -21.90
CA LYS A 78 19.22 8.49 -21.61
C LYS A 78 19.77 7.40 -20.70
N ILE A 79 18.98 6.38 -20.36
CA ILE A 79 19.37 5.28 -19.46
C ILE A 79 20.75 4.73 -19.80
N LYS A 80 20.98 4.30 -21.04
CA LYS A 80 22.26 3.72 -21.46
C LYS A 80 23.43 4.69 -21.30
N GLN A 81 23.24 5.93 -21.75
CA GLN A 81 24.26 6.98 -21.67
C GLN A 81 24.65 7.27 -20.22
N ILE A 82 23.67 7.36 -19.31
CA ILE A 82 23.90 7.61 -17.89
C ILE A 82 24.76 6.49 -17.30
N HIS A 83 24.40 5.21 -17.54
CA HIS A 83 25.15 4.07 -17.00
C HIS A 83 26.58 3.99 -17.54
N GLN A 84 26.76 4.14 -18.86
CA GLN A 84 28.09 4.14 -19.48
C GLN A 84 28.99 5.25 -18.92
N THR A 85 28.41 6.45 -18.74
CA THR A 85 29.14 7.60 -18.21
C THR A 85 29.48 7.40 -16.73
N ALA A 86 28.55 6.87 -15.93
CA ALA A 86 28.79 6.57 -14.51
C ALA A 86 29.93 5.56 -14.32
N VAL A 87 29.96 4.49 -15.11
CA VAL A 87 31.05 3.50 -15.07
C VAL A 87 32.38 4.12 -15.50
N ALA A 88 32.38 4.96 -16.55
CA ALA A 88 33.59 5.65 -16.99
C ALA A 88 34.14 6.58 -15.89
N ILE A 89 33.28 7.32 -15.18
CA ILE A 89 33.67 8.19 -14.07
C ILE A 89 34.27 7.37 -12.92
N ALA A 90 33.59 6.29 -12.51
CA ALA A 90 34.09 5.40 -11.45
C ALA A 90 35.48 4.83 -11.81
N LYS A 91 35.70 4.43 -13.07
CA LYS A 91 37.01 3.96 -13.56
C LYS A 91 38.11 5.03 -13.52
N ARG A 92 37.78 6.31 -13.73
CA ARG A 92 38.76 7.40 -13.59
C ARG A 92 39.16 7.64 -12.13
N ALA A 93 38.23 7.46 -11.19
CA ALA A 93 38.47 7.62 -9.76
C ALA A 93 39.20 6.42 -9.13
N ALA A 94 38.90 5.21 -9.60
CA ALA A 94 39.38 3.95 -9.03
C ALA A 94 40.91 3.80 -9.02
N LYS A 95 41.43 3.16 -7.98
CA LYS A 95 42.80 2.63 -7.92
C LYS A 95 42.82 1.18 -8.41
N PRO A 96 43.98 0.59 -8.76
CA PRO A 96 44.06 -0.81 -9.22
C PRO A 96 43.41 -1.84 -8.27
N GLU A 97 43.39 -1.55 -6.98
CA GLU A 97 42.81 -2.37 -5.91
C GLU A 97 41.33 -2.04 -5.59
N THR A 98 40.74 -1.01 -6.21
CA THR A 98 39.35 -0.61 -6.00
C THR A 98 38.42 -1.40 -6.91
N PHE A 99 37.38 -2.01 -6.34
CA PHE A 99 36.32 -2.67 -7.10
C PHE A 99 35.15 -1.73 -7.40
N ILE A 100 34.57 -1.82 -8.58
CA ILE A 100 33.45 -1.00 -9.05
C ILE A 100 32.19 -1.87 -9.16
N LEU A 101 31.16 -1.52 -8.39
CA LEU A 101 29.85 -2.15 -8.44
C LEU A 101 28.90 -1.35 -9.34
N GLY A 102 28.27 -2.04 -10.29
CA GLY A 102 27.14 -1.50 -11.04
C GLY A 102 25.85 -1.56 -10.22
N THR A 103 25.40 -0.43 -9.70
CA THR A 103 24.21 -0.36 -8.83
C THR A 103 22.91 -0.26 -9.62
N VAL A 104 21.93 -1.10 -9.29
CA VAL A 104 20.60 -1.17 -9.90
C VAL A 104 19.55 -1.18 -8.79
N GLY A 105 18.77 -0.09 -8.66
CA GLY A 105 17.72 0.02 -7.66
C GLY A 105 16.40 -0.62 -8.06
N GLY A 106 15.64 -1.13 -7.09
CA GLY A 106 14.31 -1.73 -7.31
C GLY A 106 13.25 -0.76 -7.83
N PHE A 107 12.27 -1.30 -8.55
CA PHE A 107 11.10 -0.59 -9.08
C PHE A 107 9.94 -0.57 -8.07
N ARG A 108 9.59 -1.71 -7.45
CA ARG A 108 8.51 -1.78 -6.47
C ARG A 108 8.98 -1.21 -5.13
N ASN A 109 8.42 -0.07 -4.76
CA ASN A 109 8.59 0.54 -3.44
C ASN A 109 7.39 0.23 -2.52
N ILE A 110 7.27 0.93 -1.38
CA ILE A 110 6.17 0.74 -0.40
C ILE A 110 4.81 1.07 -1.03
N THR A 111 4.76 2.06 -1.93
CA THR A 111 3.58 2.42 -2.72
C THR A 111 3.61 1.65 -4.04
N GLN A 112 3.01 0.45 -4.11
CA GLN A 112 3.04 -0.44 -5.28
C GLN A 112 3.12 0.30 -6.64
N THR A 113 4.20 0.09 -7.41
CA THR A 113 4.27 0.54 -8.80
C THR A 113 3.18 -0.14 -9.63
N LYS A 114 2.67 0.55 -10.64
CA LYS A 114 1.67 0.01 -11.58
C LYS A 114 2.29 -0.87 -12.67
N LEU A 115 3.61 -1.03 -12.67
CA LEU A 115 4.31 -1.80 -13.69
C LEU A 115 4.20 -3.30 -13.42
N GLU A 116 3.82 -4.05 -14.45
CA GLU A 116 3.86 -5.51 -14.45
C GLU A 116 5.31 -6.01 -14.31
N LEU A 117 5.49 -7.16 -13.66
CA LEU A 117 6.82 -7.73 -13.41
C LEU A 117 7.64 -7.91 -14.70
N SER A 118 6.99 -8.33 -15.79
CA SER A 118 7.64 -8.49 -17.10
C SER A 118 8.21 -7.20 -17.67
N THR A 119 7.56 -6.07 -17.39
CA THR A 119 8.02 -4.73 -17.82
C THR A 119 9.20 -4.29 -16.96
N ILE A 120 9.15 -4.55 -15.66
CA ILE A 120 10.27 -4.32 -14.73
C ILE A 120 11.51 -5.12 -15.17
N GLN A 121 11.33 -6.41 -15.49
CA GLN A 121 12.41 -7.28 -15.96
C GLN A 121 13.08 -6.74 -17.23
N TYR A 122 12.28 -6.33 -18.23
CA TYR A 122 12.80 -5.76 -19.48
C TYR A 122 13.66 -4.51 -19.24
N HIS A 123 13.15 -3.54 -18.46
CA HIS A 123 13.91 -2.31 -18.19
C HIS A 123 15.12 -2.55 -17.28
N THR A 124 15.08 -3.56 -16.42
CA THR A 124 16.23 -3.95 -15.60
C THR A 124 17.32 -4.60 -16.44
N GLU A 125 16.96 -5.47 -17.38
CA GLU A 125 17.89 -6.11 -18.31
C GLU A 125 18.69 -5.07 -19.11
N VAL A 126 18.04 -4.01 -19.61
CA VAL A 126 18.73 -2.92 -20.31
C VAL A 126 19.81 -2.24 -19.45
N GLN A 127 19.55 -2.06 -18.16
CA GLN A 127 20.52 -1.47 -17.22
C GLN A 127 21.69 -2.43 -16.96
N VAL A 128 21.37 -3.70 -16.68
CA VAL A 128 22.33 -4.77 -16.42
C VAL A 128 23.26 -4.96 -17.62
N ASP A 129 22.72 -5.10 -18.83
CA ASP A 129 23.49 -5.26 -20.06
C ASP A 129 24.49 -4.12 -20.23
N THR A 130 24.02 -2.88 -20.04
CA THR A 130 24.85 -1.69 -20.19
C THR A 130 25.98 -1.64 -19.15
N LEU A 131 25.70 -2.00 -17.90
CA LEU A 131 26.69 -2.04 -16.82
C LEU A 131 27.76 -3.11 -17.06
N VAL A 132 27.33 -4.31 -17.47
CA VAL A 132 28.25 -5.42 -17.76
C VAL A 132 29.12 -5.11 -18.98
N GLU A 133 28.54 -4.59 -20.06
CA GLU A 133 29.29 -4.17 -21.27
C GLU A 133 30.28 -3.03 -20.96
N ALA A 134 29.91 -2.10 -20.09
CA ALA A 134 30.81 -1.03 -19.65
C ALA A 134 31.94 -1.55 -18.73
N GLY A 135 31.84 -2.79 -18.23
CA GLY A 135 32.89 -3.52 -17.52
C GLY A 135 33.01 -3.14 -16.05
N VAL A 136 31.92 -3.29 -15.28
CA VAL A 136 31.92 -3.29 -13.81
C VAL A 136 32.46 -4.63 -13.27
N ASP A 137 32.95 -4.65 -12.03
CA ASP A 137 33.51 -5.86 -11.39
C ASP A 137 32.43 -6.78 -10.82
N ALA A 138 31.28 -6.21 -10.45
CA ALA A 138 30.12 -6.92 -9.95
C ALA A 138 28.85 -6.07 -10.10
N LEU A 139 27.68 -6.70 -9.99
CA LEU A 139 26.38 -6.04 -9.97
C LEU A 139 25.85 -5.97 -8.54
N LEU A 140 25.27 -4.83 -8.18
CA LEU A 140 24.60 -4.60 -6.91
C LEU A 140 23.13 -4.28 -7.15
N PHE A 141 22.25 -5.20 -6.78
CA PHE A 141 20.82 -4.97 -6.68
C PHE A 141 20.50 -4.43 -5.30
N GLU A 142 20.25 -3.12 -5.21
CA GLU A 142 20.15 -2.40 -3.94
C GLU A 142 18.71 -1.93 -3.65
N THR A 143 18.30 -1.95 -2.38
CA THR A 143 17.03 -1.41 -1.89
C THR A 143 15.80 -2.06 -2.54
N TYR A 144 15.70 -3.39 -2.49
CA TYR A 144 14.52 -4.12 -2.93
C TYR A 144 13.57 -4.37 -1.76
N TYR A 145 12.37 -3.80 -1.83
CA TYR A 145 11.29 -4.06 -0.88
C TYR A 145 10.45 -5.28 -1.26
N ASP A 146 10.61 -5.79 -2.48
CA ASP A 146 9.78 -6.84 -3.07
C ASP A 146 10.63 -8.07 -3.39
N LEU A 147 10.42 -9.17 -2.66
CA LEU A 147 11.22 -10.38 -2.82
C LEU A 147 11.00 -11.03 -4.19
N GLU A 148 9.76 -11.01 -4.69
CA GLU A 148 9.42 -11.56 -6.01
C GLU A 148 10.20 -10.82 -7.11
N GLU A 149 10.21 -9.49 -7.08
CA GLU A 149 11.00 -8.69 -8.01
C GLU A 149 12.48 -9.06 -7.98
N LEU A 150 13.10 -9.04 -6.79
CA LEU A 150 14.53 -9.29 -6.63
C LEU A 150 14.92 -10.70 -7.10
N THR A 151 14.20 -11.72 -6.65
CA THR A 151 14.50 -13.12 -6.99
C THR A 151 14.40 -13.40 -8.48
N ASN A 152 13.43 -12.79 -9.17
CA ASN A 152 13.28 -12.89 -10.62
C ASN A 152 14.39 -12.17 -11.38
N ILE A 153 14.77 -10.96 -10.96
CA ILE A 153 15.86 -10.19 -11.58
C ILE A 153 17.20 -10.90 -11.41
N VAL A 154 17.51 -11.39 -10.20
CA VAL A 154 18.76 -12.12 -9.93
C VAL A 154 18.85 -13.37 -10.80
N LYS A 155 17.76 -14.14 -10.88
CA LYS A 155 17.69 -15.35 -11.70
C LYS A 155 17.92 -15.07 -13.18
N LEU A 156 17.23 -14.06 -13.74
CA LEU A 156 17.42 -13.61 -15.12
C LEU A 156 18.86 -13.19 -15.38
N THR A 157 19.43 -12.37 -14.49
CA THR A 157 20.81 -11.87 -14.59
C THR A 157 21.81 -13.03 -14.60
N ARG A 158 21.67 -13.99 -13.69
CA ARG A 158 22.56 -15.15 -13.58
C ARG A 158 22.50 -16.06 -14.80
N GLN A 159 21.33 -16.18 -15.45
CA GLN A 159 21.19 -16.97 -16.68
C GLN A 159 21.98 -16.39 -17.85
N LYS A 160 22.23 -15.07 -17.85
CA LYS A 160 22.88 -14.35 -18.94
C LYS A 160 24.36 -14.06 -18.68
N TYR A 161 24.75 -13.85 -17.42
CA TYR A 161 26.09 -13.39 -17.06
C TYR A 161 26.73 -14.19 -15.92
N ASP A 162 28.01 -14.55 -16.09
CA ASP A 162 28.87 -15.10 -15.03
C ASP A 162 29.64 -13.98 -14.30
N ILE A 163 28.93 -12.94 -13.89
CA ILE A 163 29.45 -11.83 -13.10
C ILE A 163 29.04 -12.01 -11.63
N PRO A 164 29.84 -11.55 -10.63
CA PRO A 164 29.40 -11.58 -9.24
C PRO A 164 28.14 -10.73 -9.03
N ILE A 165 27.18 -11.26 -8.28
CA ILE A 165 25.91 -10.60 -7.97
C ILE A 165 25.81 -10.39 -6.46
N ILE A 166 25.60 -9.13 -6.07
CA ILE A 166 25.21 -8.72 -4.73
C ILE A 166 23.73 -8.35 -4.78
N ALA A 167 22.93 -8.87 -3.85
CA ALA A 167 21.49 -8.63 -3.82
C ALA A 167 21.05 -8.28 -2.39
N GLN A 168 20.48 -7.08 -2.22
CA GLN A 168 20.11 -6.55 -0.93
C GLN A 168 18.61 -6.28 -0.83
N LEU A 169 18.02 -6.76 0.26
CA LEU A 169 16.65 -6.50 0.64
C LEU A 169 16.60 -5.30 1.60
N THR A 170 15.51 -4.55 1.57
CA THR A 170 15.22 -3.55 2.62
C THR A 170 14.07 -4.06 3.48
N ALA A 171 14.41 -4.44 4.72
CA ALA A 171 13.43 -4.88 5.71
C ALA A 171 12.77 -3.68 6.39
N SER A 172 11.47 -3.76 6.63
CA SER A 172 10.69 -2.72 7.32
C SER A 172 10.81 -2.80 8.85
N ASN A 173 11.25 -3.94 9.38
CA ASN A 173 11.69 -4.09 10.77
C ASN A 173 12.94 -4.99 10.84
N THR A 174 13.29 -5.44 12.05
CA THR A 174 14.51 -6.21 12.31
C THR A 174 14.41 -7.71 12.06
N ASN A 175 13.22 -8.21 11.70
CA ASN A 175 12.89 -9.62 11.71
C ASN A 175 12.27 -10.10 10.38
N TYR A 176 11.41 -9.28 9.79
CA TYR A 176 10.54 -9.62 8.67
C TYR A 176 10.66 -8.60 7.54
N LEU A 177 10.36 -9.05 6.32
CA LEU A 177 10.11 -8.19 5.18
C LEU A 177 8.72 -7.55 5.29
N LYS A 178 8.43 -6.61 4.37
CA LYS A 178 7.16 -5.88 4.31
C LYS A 178 5.93 -6.78 4.21
N ASP A 179 6.06 -8.03 3.78
CA ASP A 179 4.97 -8.99 3.59
C ASP A 179 4.85 -9.99 4.77
N GLY A 180 5.65 -9.80 5.82
CA GLY A 180 5.71 -10.71 6.97
C GLY A 180 6.65 -11.90 6.78
N GLN A 181 7.32 -12.04 5.62
CA GLN A 181 8.26 -13.14 5.40
C GLN A 181 9.51 -12.98 6.29
N PRO A 182 9.96 -14.04 6.98
CA PRO A 182 11.20 -13.99 7.76
C PRO A 182 12.41 -13.67 6.89
N ILE A 183 13.29 -12.77 7.37
CA ILE A 183 14.46 -12.33 6.62
C ILE A 183 15.38 -13.51 6.23
N ASN A 184 15.52 -14.53 7.07
CA ASN A 184 16.32 -15.72 6.75
C ASN A 184 15.81 -16.47 5.52
N GLU A 185 14.50 -16.69 5.44
CA GLU A 185 13.88 -17.38 4.31
C GLU A 185 14.02 -16.57 3.03
N ALA A 186 13.83 -15.25 3.12
CA ALA A 186 14.00 -14.34 2.00
C ALA A 186 15.45 -14.32 1.50
N ILE A 187 16.43 -14.24 2.41
CA ILE A 187 17.86 -14.32 2.08
C ILE A 187 18.17 -15.64 1.36
N GLN A 188 17.66 -16.76 1.86
CA GLN A 188 17.89 -18.06 1.23
C GLN A 188 17.28 -18.13 -0.18
N ALA A 189 16.07 -17.61 -0.37
CA ALA A 189 15.45 -17.53 -1.70
C ALA A 189 16.29 -16.72 -2.70
N VAL A 190 16.92 -15.62 -2.26
CA VAL A 190 17.80 -14.81 -3.11
C VAL A 190 19.11 -15.54 -3.44
N ILE A 191 19.67 -16.30 -2.49
CA ILE A 191 20.84 -17.17 -2.74
C ILE A 191 20.49 -18.22 -3.79
N ASP A 192 19.34 -18.89 -3.64
CA ASP A 192 18.88 -19.94 -4.55
C ASP A 192 18.61 -19.41 -5.97
N SER A 193 18.27 -18.11 -6.09
CA SER A 193 18.18 -17.41 -7.38
C SER A 193 19.54 -17.14 -8.06
N GLY A 194 20.66 -17.25 -7.34
CA GLY A 194 22.02 -17.15 -7.91
C GLY A 194 22.85 -15.95 -7.45
N ALA A 195 22.47 -15.28 -6.37
CA ALA A 195 23.29 -14.23 -5.75
C ALA A 195 24.52 -14.83 -5.05
N ASN A 196 25.68 -14.17 -5.15
CA ASN A 196 26.90 -14.58 -4.44
C ASN A 196 27.01 -13.91 -3.06
N ILE A 197 26.47 -12.70 -2.95
CA ILE A 197 26.48 -11.90 -1.73
C ILE A 197 25.05 -11.41 -1.50
N VAL A 198 24.54 -11.58 -0.30
CA VAL A 198 23.17 -11.23 0.08
C VAL A 198 23.18 -10.40 1.35
N GLY A 199 22.22 -9.50 1.50
CA GLY A 199 22.31 -8.56 2.61
C GLY A 199 21.10 -7.69 2.82
N LEU A 200 21.28 -6.75 3.76
CA LEU A 200 20.30 -5.72 4.06
C LEU A 200 20.91 -4.32 3.87
N ASN A 201 20.12 -3.40 3.37
CA ASN A 201 20.50 -2.01 3.25
C ASN A 201 19.32 -1.07 3.53
N CYS A 202 19.65 0.18 3.86
CA CYS A 202 18.70 1.28 4.06
C CYS A 202 17.72 1.05 5.24
N HIS A 203 16.81 2.02 5.42
CA HIS A 203 15.77 2.12 6.46
C HIS A 203 16.26 2.18 7.91
N HIS A 204 17.10 1.24 8.31
CA HIS A 204 17.58 1.06 9.67
C HIS A 204 19.01 1.60 9.86
N GLY A 205 19.22 2.23 11.02
CA GLY A 205 20.56 2.57 11.50
C GLY A 205 21.36 1.33 11.94
N PRO A 206 22.66 1.48 12.24
CA PRO A 206 23.56 0.36 12.47
C PRO A 206 23.20 -0.49 13.70
N HIS A 207 22.58 0.11 14.73
CA HIS A 207 22.09 -0.64 15.90
C HIS A 207 21.05 -1.71 15.52
N HIS A 208 20.05 -1.30 14.74
CA HIS A 208 18.96 -2.17 14.31
C HIS A 208 19.47 -3.22 13.33
N MET A 209 20.40 -2.86 12.45
CA MET A 209 21.05 -3.84 11.58
C MET A 209 21.81 -4.90 12.39
N VAL A 210 22.55 -4.55 13.45
CA VAL A 210 23.20 -5.56 14.32
C VAL A 210 22.15 -6.53 14.88
N HIS A 211 21.00 -6.02 15.32
CA HIS A 211 19.91 -6.86 15.79
C HIS A 211 19.39 -7.80 14.69
N SER A 212 19.10 -7.30 13.48
CA SER A 212 18.68 -8.13 12.36
C SER A 212 19.70 -9.22 12.04
N PHE A 213 20.98 -8.86 11.94
CA PHE A 213 22.04 -9.81 11.62
C PHE A 213 22.29 -10.84 12.73
N SER A 214 21.96 -10.56 13.98
CA SER A 214 22.00 -11.56 15.07
C SER A 214 21.03 -12.72 14.87
N HIS A 215 19.96 -12.50 14.10
CA HIS A 215 18.96 -13.51 13.73
C HIS A 215 19.26 -14.21 12.41
N ILE A 216 20.12 -13.62 11.56
CA ILE A 216 20.39 -14.14 10.22
C ILE A 216 21.33 -15.36 10.30
N GLU A 217 21.08 -16.45 9.60
CA GLU A 217 22.03 -17.58 9.55
C GLU A 217 23.24 -17.28 8.65
N LEU A 218 24.40 -17.87 8.93
CA LEU A 218 25.53 -17.77 8.00
C LEU A 218 25.25 -18.64 6.76
N PRO A 219 25.18 -18.04 5.55
CA PRO A 219 24.91 -18.80 4.35
C PRO A 219 26.11 -19.70 4.00
N LYS A 220 25.81 -20.93 3.52
CA LYS A 220 26.85 -21.92 3.18
C LYS A 220 27.62 -21.57 1.90
N ASN A 221 26.92 -21.03 0.91
CA ASN A 221 27.43 -20.83 -0.45
C ASN A 221 27.40 -19.36 -0.91
N ALA A 222 27.21 -18.43 0.03
CA ALA A 222 27.16 -16.99 -0.23
C ALA A 222 27.85 -16.23 0.92
N TYR A 223 27.96 -14.91 0.77
CA TYR A 223 28.46 -14.02 1.82
C TYR A 223 27.41 -13.00 2.24
N LEU A 224 27.56 -12.43 3.43
CA LEU A 224 26.64 -11.41 3.94
C LEU A 224 27.17 -9.99 3.65
N SER A 225 26.29 -9.09 3.23
CA SER A 225 26.56 -7.65 3.10
C SER A 225 25.60 -6.80 3.95
N CYS A 226 26.06 -5.64 4.43
CA CYS A 226 25.24 -4.73 5.22
C CYS A 226 25.58 -3.27 4.96
N TYR A 227 24.56 -2.46 4.63
CA TYR A 227 24.71 -1.03 4.32
C TYR A 227 23.70 -0.21 5.15
N PRO A 228 23.98 0.05 6.45
CA PRO A 228 23.09 0.80 7.33
C PRO A 228 22.99 2.29 6.98
N ASN A 229 21.89 2.94 7.39
CA ASN A 229 21.80 4.41 7.40
C ASN A 229 22.61 5.00 8.57
N ALA A 230 23.10 6.23 8.45
CA ALA A 230 23.83 6.88 9.55
C ALA A 230 22.92 7.12 10.76
N SER A 231 21.74 7.72 10.59
CA SER A 231 20.78 7.95 11.67
C SER A 231 19.34 7.97 11.14
N LEU A 232 18.36 8.11 12.05
CA LEU A 232 17.04 8.63 11.66
C LEU A 232 17.23 10.08 11.16
N LEU A 233 16.46 10.47 10.14
CA LEU A 233 16.50 11.84 9.59
C LEU A 233 16.12 12.82 10.69
N ASP A 234 17.05 13.69 11.08
CA ASP A 234 16.76 14.87 11.89
C ASP A 234 16.51 16.03 10.92
N ILE A 235 15.27 16.54 10.89
CA ILE A 235 14.88 17.67 10.05
C ILE A 235 14.80 18.89 10.98
N GLU A 236 15.95 19.50 11.26
CA GLU A 236 15.99 20.85 11.83
C GLU A 236 16.29 21.86 10.71
N ASN A 237 15.38 22.82 10.50
CA ASN A 237 15.54 24.01 9.65
C ASN A 237 15.78 23.77 8.15
N ASP A 238 14.96 22.95 7.47
CA ASP A 238 15.02 22.69 6.02
C ASP A 238 16.40 22.23 5.49
N THR A 239 17.33 21.89 6.39
CA THR A 239 18.63 21.31 6.10
C THR A 239 18.72 19.94 6.72
N ILE A 240 18.97 18.92 5.91
CA ILE A 240 19.19 17.56 6.39
C ILE A 240 20.53 17.53 7.12
N GLN A 241 20.53 17.51 8.45
CA GLN A 241 21.74 17.31 9.24
C GLN A 241 21.73 15.89 9.82
N TYR A 242 22.73 15.09 9.44
CA TYR A 242 22.98 13.81 10.08
C TYR A 242 23.86 14.05 11.31
N SER A 243 23.48 13.49 12.45
CA SER A 243 24.26 13.58 13.70
C SER A 243 25.70 13.07 13.48
N ASP A 244 26.69 13.72 14.10
CA ASP A 244 28.09 13.25 14.15
C ASP A 244 28.18 11.91 14.91
N ASN A 245 27.97 10.82 14.19
CA ASN A 245 27.92 9.47 14.75
C ASN A 245 28.86 8.48 14.03
N ALA A 246 29.82 8.99 13.26
CA ALA A 246 30.75 8.17 12.49
C ALA A 246 31.57 7.21 13.37
N GLN A 247 32.04 7.67 14.54
CA GLN A 247 32.75 6.82 15.50
C GLN A 247 31.86 5.67 16.03
N TYR A 248 30.60 5.98 16.35
CA TYR A 248 29.62 4.98 16.76
C TYR A 248 29.33 3.98 15.63
N PHE A 249 29.24 4.47 14.39
CA PHE A 249 29.07 3.64 13.20
C PHE A 249 30.21 2.63 13.05
N GLY A 250 31.46 3.05 13.25
CA GLY A 250 32.62 2.15 13.27
C GLY A 250 32.53 1.05 14.33
N GLN A 251 32.12 1.39 15.55
CA GLN A 251 31.91 0.41 16.62
C GLN A 251 30.83 -0.63 16.27
N MET A 252 29.74 -0.18 15.64
CA MET A 252 28.68 -1.09 15.20
C MET A 252 29.11 -1.92 13.97
N ALA A 253 29.95 -1.38 13.10
CA ALA A 253 30.53 -2.11 11.98
C ALA A 253 31.32 -3.33 12.48
N GLN A 254 32.15 -3.17 13.52
CA GLN A 254 32.84 -4.31 14.14
C GLN A 254 31.85 -5.38 14.64
N LYS A 255 30.72 -5.00 15.25
CA LYS A 255 29.68 -5.95 15.66
C LYS A 255 29.04 -6.66 14.47
N LEU A 256 28.74 -5.95 13.39
CA LEU A 256 28.18 -6.54 12.16
C LEU A 256 29.15 -7.56 11.54
N ILE A 257 30.46 -7.28 11.54
CA ILE A 257 31.46 -8.26 11.09
C ILE A 257 31.43 -9.52 11.97
N ASN A 258 31.31 -9.36 13.29
CA ASN A 258 31.17 -10.49 14.22
C ASN A 258 29.88 -11.30 14.00
N GLU A 259 28.82 -10.65 13.48
CA GLU A 259 27.59 -11.32 13.02
C GLU A 259 27.70 -11.94 11.61
N GLY A 260 28.88 -11.88 10.99
CA GLY A 260 29.17 -12.57 9.73
C GLY A 260 29.13 -11.71 8.47
N VAL A 261 28.89 -10.40 8.59
CA VAL A 261 28.99 -9.48 7.45
C VAL A 261 30.43 -9.48 6.93
N ARG A 262 30.59 -9.55 5.60
CA ARG A 262 31.91 -9.53 4.93
C ARG A 262 32.08 -8.33 3.99
N LEU A 263 30.98 -7.78 3.50
CA LEU A 263 30.95 -6.54 2.73
C LEU A 263 30.13 -5.51 3.51
N ILE A 264 30.78 -4.48 4.04
CA ILE A 264 30.12 -3.44 4.83
C ILE A 264 30.27 -2.08 4.18
N GLY A 265 29.18 -1.34 4.05
CA GLY A 265 29.17 0.01 3.51
C GLY A 265 28.22 0.91 4.28
N GLY A 266 27.89 2.05 3.68
CA GLY A 266 26.90 2.98 4.20
C GLY A 266 25.81 3.30 3.19
N CYS A 267 24.59 3.56 3.67
CA CYS A 267 23.47 4.05 2.86
C CYS A 267 23.17 5.51 3.25
N CYS A 268 21.90 5.93 3.33
CA CYS A 268 21.53 7.33 3.56
C CYS A 268 22.18 7.93 4.82
N GLY A 269 22.78 9.11 4.66
CA GLY A 269 23.43 9.85 5.73
C GLY A 269 24.90 9.54 5.96
N THR A 270 25.42 8.47 5.34
CA THR A 270 26.83 8.12 5.49
C THR A 270 27.71 8.98 4.60
N THR A 271 28.87 9.35 5.13
CA THR A 271 29.85 10.26 4.52
C THR A 271 31.23 9.60 4.46
N PRO A 272 32.25 10.19 3.79
CA PRO A 272 33.61 9.67 3.83
C PRO A 272 34.17 9.49 5.24
N GLU A 273 33.77 10.34 6.19
CA GLU A 273 34.15 10.19 7.60
C GLU A 273 33.63 8.87 8.20
N HIS A 274 32.40 8.48 7.89
CA HIS A 274 31.85 7.19 8.32
C HIS A 274 32.67 6.02 7.75
N VAL A 275 33.00 6.08 6.46
CA VAL A 275 33.83 5.04 5.79
C VAL A 275 35.20 4.93 6.44
N HIS A 276 35.81 6.06 6.81
CA HIS A 276 37.09 6.09 7.54
C HIS A 276 36.99 5.35 8.88
N PHE A 277 35.99 5.67 9.70
CA PHE A 277 35.79 4.99 10.99
C PHE A 277 35.42 3.51 10.85
N ILE A 278 34.67 3.13 9.81
CA ILE A 278 34.41 1.71 9.48
C ILE A 278 35.74 1.02 9.18
N LYS A 279 36.54 1.58 8.27
CA LYS A 279 37.81 0.97 7.83
C LYS A 279 38.79 0.78 8.98
N GLU A 280 38.96 1.79 9.83
CA GLU A 280 39.81 1.67 11.02
C GLU A 280 39.27 0.64 12.02
N SER A 281 37.95 0.58 12.24
CA SER A 281 37.35 -0.34 13.22
C SER A 281 37.39 -1.81 12.78
N VAL A 282 37.39 -2.09 11.47
CA VAL A 282 37.44 -3.47 10.94
C VAL A 282 38.85 -3.95 10.61
N LYS A 283 39.85 -3.08 10.76
CA LYS A 283 41.25 -3.39 10.44
C LYS A 283 41.75 -4.58 11.26
N GLY A 284 42.27 -5.59 10.58
CA GLY A 284 42.79 -6.81 11.21
C GLY A 284 41.75 -7.84 11.63
N LEU A 285 40.44 -7.54 11.47
CA LEU A 285 39.40 -8.55 11.64
C LEU A 285 39.42 -9.54 10.47
N LYS A 286 39.02 -10.79 10.75
CA LYS A 286 38.89 -11.85 9.77
C LYS A 286 37.43 -12.27 9.62
N PRO A 287 37.02 -12.79 8.44
CA PRO A 287 35.68 -13.31 8.26
C PRO A 287 35.32 -14.40 9.26
N VAL A 288 34.12 -14.32 9.83
CA VAL A 288 33.58 -15.32 10.76
C VAL A 288 33.15 -16.57 10.00
N SER A 289 33.43 -17.74 10.57
CA SER A 289 33.01 -19.06 10.05
C SER A 289 31.87 -19.71 10.84
N HIS A 290 31.67 -19.30 12.10
CA HIS A 290 30.62 -19.80 12.98
C HIS A 290 30.06 -18.68 13.86
N LYS A 291 28.75 -18.66 14.06
CA LYS A 291 28.11 -17.73 15.00
C LYS A 291 26.93 -18.38 15.71
N ASN A 292 26.55 -17.80 16.85
CA ASN A 292 25.35 -18.18 17.58
C ASN A 292 24.16 -17.40 17.04
N VAL A 293 23.29 -18.06 16.29
CA VAL A 293 22.08 -17.43 15.74
C VAL A 293 21.05 -17.32 16.86
N VAL A 294 20.58 -16.09 17.11
CA VAL A 294 19.52 -15.85 18.09
C VAL A 294 18.19 -16.29 17.47
N PRO A 295 17.45 -17.25 18.05
CA PRO A 295 16.19 -17.70 17.48
C PRO A 295 15.18 -16.56 17.40
N MET A 296 14.55 -16.40 16.24
CA MET A 296 13.42 -15.49 16.10
C MET A 296 12.24 -16.04 16.91
N THR A 297 11.71 -15.24 17.84
CA THR A 297 10.49 -15.63 18.54
C THR A 297 9.31 -15.36 17.61
N GLN A 298 8.87 -16.37 16.85
CA GLN A 298 7.59 -16.28 16.15
C GLN A 298 6.49 -16.06 17.20
N ARG A 299 6.02 -14.82 17.34
CA ARG A 299 4.78 -14.54 18.05
C ARG A 299 3.65 -15.04 17.16
N LYS A 300 3.39 -16.35 17.22
CA LYS A 300 2.15 -16.91 16.67
C LYS A 300 1.01 -16.13 17.32
N SER A 301 0.25 -15.40 16.51
CA SER A 301 -1.03 -14.88 16.97
C SER A 301 -1.80 -16.09 17.47
N LYS A 302 -2.22 -16.08 18.74
CA LYS A 302 -3.14 -17.11 19.24
C LYS A 302 -4.44 -16.86 18.52
N GLY A 303 -4.60 -17.48 17.35
CA GLY A 303 -5.77 -17.36 16.51
C GLY A 303 -6.96 -17.95 17.24
N THR A 304 -7.81 -17.12 17.81
CA THR A 304 -9.22 -17.48 17.95
C THR A 304 -9.81 -17.43 16.54
N ASN A 305 -10.02 -18.60 15.94
CA ASN A 305 -10.92 -18.75 14.79
C ASN A 305 -12.35 -18.48 15.26
N ASN A 306 -12.66 -17.23 15.56
CA ASN A 306 -14.03 -16.77 15.46
C ASN A 306 -14.19 -16.31 14.01
N GLU A 307 -14.45 -17.27 13.12
CA GLU A 307 -15.28 -16.95 11.96
C GLU A 307 -16.56 -16.37 12.56
N ASN A 308 -16.68 -15.04 12.59
CA ASN A 308 -17.89 -14.39 13.09
C ASN A 308 -19.01 -14.79 12.12
N ARG A 309 -19.78 -15.81 12.50
CA ARG A 309 -21.00 -16.28 11.81
C ARG A 309 -22.10 -15.22 11.71
N ASN A 310 -21.82 -13.97 12.11
CA ASN A 310 -22.75 -12.86 12.16
C ASN A 310 -22.27 -11.61 11.37
N ASN A 311 -21.23 -11.72 10.52
CA ASN A 311 -20.81 -10.60 9.67
C ASN A 311 -21.74 -10.43 8.45
N LEU A 312 -21.70 -9.26 7.81
CA LEU A 312 -22.61 -8.93 6.70
C LEU A 312 -22.48 -9.89 5.52
N THR A 313 -21.28 -10.39 5.23
CA THR A 313 -21.06 -11.37 4.15
C THR A 313 -21.76 -12.69 4.41
N HIS A 314 -21.77 -13.16 5.67
CA HIS A 314 -22.50 -14.37 6.05
C HIS A 314 -24.02 -14.13 6.01
N LEU A 315 -24.49 -13.01 6.57
CA LEU A 315 -25.91 -12.67 6.60
C LEU A 315 -26.52 -12.62 5.20
N VAL A 316 -25.89 -11.88 4.28
CA VAL A 316 -26.42 -11.72 2.91
C VAL A 316 -26.39 -13.02 2.09
N LYS A 317 -25.48 -13.95 2.41
CA LYS A 317 -25.46 -15.28 1.76
C LYS A 317 -26.58 -16.20 2.28
N THR A 318 -27.09 -15.97 3.48
CA THR A 318 -28.05 -16.85 4.14
C THR A 318 -29.48 -16.32 4.13
N ARG A 319 -29.66 -14.99 4.09
CA ARG A 319 -30.97 -14.35 4.03
C ARG A 319 -30.91 -12.97 3.39
N PRO A 320 -32.06 -12.42 2.98
CA PRO A 320 -32.17 -10.99 2.68
C PRO A 320 -31.60 -10.14 3.82
N THR A 321 -30.73 -9.20 3.45
CA THR A 321 -29.98 -8.34 4.38
C THR A 321 -30.05 -6.89 3.91
N ILE A 322 -30.35 -5.97 4.83
CA ILE A 322 -30.61 -4.55 4.54
C ILE A 322 -29.56 -3.69 5.24
N ILE A 323 -28.86 -2.87 4.45
CA ILE A 323 -27.96 -1.83 4.93
C ILE A 323 -28.59 -0.47 4.63
N VAL A 324 -28.52 0.47 5.57
CA VAL A 324 -29.01 1.84 5.39
C VAL A 324 -27.87 2.84 5.49
N GLU A 325 -27.66 3.69 4.49
CA GLU A 325 -26.74 4.84 4.57
C GLU A 325 -27.35 5.94 5.44
N LEU A 326 -26.59 6.39 6.42
CA LEU A 326 -26.92 7.58 7.19
C LEU A 326 -25.65 8.40 7.38
N ASP A 327 -25.56 9.50 6.63
CA ASP A 327 -24.44 10.42 6.74
C ASP A 327 -24.38 11.09 8.12
N THR A 328 -23.17 11.13 8.70
CA THR A 328 -22.92 11.88 9.92
C THR A 328 -23.18 13.38 9.74
N PRO A 329 -23.62 14.09 10.80
CA PRO A 329 -23.93 15.52 10.72
C PRO A 329 -22.71 16.38 10.37
N LYS A 330 -22.95 17.54 9.77
CA LYS A 330 -21.92 18.57 9.48
C LYS A 330 -21.61 19.46 10.70
N HIS A 331 -22.34 19.29 11.79
CA HIS A 331 -22.29 20.13 12.99
C HIS A 331 -22.55 19.28 14.24
N LEU A 332 -22.24 19.82 15.42
CA LEU A 332 -22.31 19.10 16.70
C LEU A 332 -23.73 18.80 17.21
N ASP A 333 -24.78 19.44 16.66
CA ASP A 333 -26.14 18.98 16.90
C ASP A 333 -26.34 17.63 16.20
N THR A 334 -26.35 16.57 17.01
CA THR A 334 -26.39 15.16 16.58
C THR A 334 -27.70 14.47 17.00
N THR A 335 -28.63 15.21 17.59
CA THR A 335 -29.88 14.68 18.17
C THR A 335 -30.67 13.89 17.12
N THR A 336 -30.99 14.54 16.00
CA THR A 336 -31.74 13.92 14.90
C THR A 336 -31.02 12.71 14.31
N PHE A 337 -29.69 12.74 14.25
CA PHE A 337 -28.91 11.62 13.72
C PHE A 337 -29.05 10.38 14.61
N PHE A 338 -28.85 10.52 15.92
CA PHE A 338 -28.96 9.40 16.86
C PHE A 338 -30.41 8.96 17.10
N ASP A 339 -31.39 9.86 17.01
CA ASP A 339 -32.81 9.48 16.97
C ASP A 339 -33.13 8.61 15.74
N ASN A 340 -32.55 8.95 14.59
CA ASN A 340 -32.71 8.17 13.37
C ASN A 340 -31.97 6.82 13.45
N VAL A 341 -30.77 6.76 14.04
CA VAL A 341 -30.07 5.49 14.36
C VAL A 341 -30.97 4.61 15.22
N LYS A 342 -31.58 5.18 16.27
CA LYS A 342 -32.50 4.46 17.16
C LYS A 342 -33.67 3.84 16.41
N LYS A 343 -34.33 4.61 15.53
CA LYS A 343 -35.45 4.10 14.73
C LYS A 343 -35.02 2.94 13.82
N LEU A 344 -33.84 3.03 13.20
CA LEU A 344 -33.30 1.97 12.34
C LEU A 344 -32.93 0.70 13.14
N ASP A 345 -32.41 0.87 14.36
CA ASP A 345 -32.12 -0.22 15.29
C ASP A 345 -33.40 -0.93 15.76
N GLU A 346 -34.41 -0.17 16.18
CA GLU A 346 -35.72 -0.69 16.62
C GLU A 346 -36.46 -1.41 15.48
N GLU A 347 -36.33 -0.91 14.25
CA GLU A 347 -36.85 -1.59 13.06
C GLU A 347 -36.07 -2.88 12.75
N GLY A 348 -34.86 -3.06 13.27
CA GLY A 348 -34.01 -4.23 13.07
C GLY A 348 -33.29 -4.24 11.73
N VAL A 349 -32.87 -3.07 11.22
CA VAL A 349 -31.98 -2.97 10.05
C VAL A 349 -30.64 -3.65 10.39
N ASP A 350 -30.04 -4.38 9.43
CA ASP A 350 -28.88 -5.22 9.73
C ASP A 350 -27.60 -4.42 9.97
N ALA A 351 -27.42 -3.32 9.24
CA ALA A 351 -26.32 -2.39 9.47
C ALA A 351 -26.66 -0.97 9.04
N ILE A 352 -25.99 -0.02 9.68
CA ILE A 352 -25.98 1.39 9.28
C ILE A 352 -24.63 1.73 8.68
N THR A 353 -24.60 2.25 7.46
CA THR A 353 -23.35 2.66 6.82
C THR A 353 -23.11 4.15 6.94
N LEU A 354 -21.87 4.51 7.29
CA LEU A 354 -21.43 5.86 7.58
C LEU A 354 -20.45 6.31 6.49
N ALA A 355 -20.87 7.23 5.62
CA ALA A 355 -20.01 7.76 4.57
C ALA A 355 -18.96 8.74 5.11
N ASP A 356 -17.68 8.53 4.78
CA ASP A 356 -16.55 9.30 5.31
C ASP A 356 -16.26 10.51 4.41
N ASN A 357 -16.74 11.68 4.86
CA ASN A 357 -16.59 12.96 4.17
C ASN A 357 -16.94 12.89 2.66
N ALA A 358 -18.11 12.32 2.36
CA ALA A 358 -18.64 12.20 0.99
C ALA A 358 -18.62 13.56 0.26
N LEU A 359 -18.27 13.55 -1.03
CA LEU A 359 -18.09 14.76 -1.85
C LEU A 359 -17.06 15.75 -1.27
N ALA A 360 -16.08 15.23 -0.52
CA ALA A 360 -15.06 16.03 0.19
C ALA A 360 -15.66 17.12 1.11
N THR A 361 -16.82 16.83 1.70
CA THR A 361 -17.48 17.73 2.65
C THR A 361 -17.24 17.27 4.09
N VAL A 362 -16.73 18.17 4.94
CA VAL A 362 -16.44 17.88 6.35
C VAL A 362 -17.72 17.52 7.11
N ARG A 363 -17.64 16.41 7.85
CA ARG A 363 -18.66 15.91 8.78
C ARG A 363 -18.02 15.47 10.09
N ILE A 364 -18.85 15.12 11.07
CA ILE A 364 -18.38 14.45 12.30
C ILE A 364 -17.66 13.14 11.92
N ASP A 365 -16.52 12.89 12.57
CA ASP A 365 -15.70 11.71 12.36
C ASP A 365 -16.47 10.40 12.61
N ASN A 366 -16.34 9.46 11.66
CA ASN A 366 -17.09 8.21 11.69
C ASN A 366 -16.65 7.25 12.80
N LEU A 367 -15.39 7.30 13.26
CA LEU A 367 -14.94 6.47 14.39
C LEU A 367 -15.63 6.93 15.68
N ALA A 368 -15.76 8.24 15.88
CA ALA A 368 -16.50 8.78 17.02
C ALA A 368 -17.99 8.40 16.99
N ALA A 369 -18.66 8.56 15.83
CA ALA A 369 -20.06 8.17 15.67
C ALA A 369 -20.25 6.66 15.87
N ALA A 370 -19.43 5.82 15.25
CA ALA A 370 -19.49 4.36 15.39
C ALA A 370 -19.24 3.91 16.83
N SER A 371 -18.33 4.56 17.57
CA SER A 371 -18.11 4.28 18.99
C SER A 371 -19.38 4.49 19.83
N ILE A 372 -20.14 5.56 19.56
CA ILE A 372 -21.40 5.82 20.27
C ILE A 372 -22.45 4.78 19.85
N ILE A 373 -22.51 4.45 18.55
CA ILE A 373 -23.43 3.43 18.03
C ILE A 373 -23.20 2.08 18.75
N LYS A 374 -21.96 1.60 18.80
CA LYS A 374 -21.59 0.33 19.47
C LYS A 374 -21.87 0.32 20.98
N GLN A 375 -21.90 1.49 21.63
CA GLN A 375 -22.14 1.59 23.08
C GLN A 375 -23.63 1.66 23.43
N GLN A 376 -24.47 2.18 22.54
CA GLN A 376 -25.86 2.55 22.86
C GLN A 376 -26.93 1.78 22.06
N TYR A 377 -26.56 1.13 20.96
CA TYR A 377 -27.49 0.49 20.03
C TYR A 377 -26.98 -0.91 19.62
N ASN A 378 -27.85 -1.74 19.04
CA ASN A 378 -27.49 -3.09 18.60
C ASN A 378 -27.12 -3.16 17.10
N ILE A 379 -27.56 -2.18 16.31
CA ILE A 379 -27.27 -2.08 14.88
C ILE A 379 -25.76 -1.99 14.61
N GLU A 380 -25.29 -2.76 13.63
CA GLU A 380 -23.87 -2.80 13.31
C GLU A 380 -23.48 -1.58 12.45
N PRO A 381 -22.47 -0.78 12.84
CA PRO A 381 -21.95 0.29 12.01
C PRO A 381 -20.99 -0.27 10.95
N LEU A 382 -21.27 0.03 9.68
CA LEU A 382 -20.35 -0.11 8.57
C LEU A 382 -19.65 1.23 8.36
N VAL A 383 -18.33 1.28 8.54
CA VAL A 383 -17.57 2.53 8.45
C VAL A 383 -16.85 2.65 7.12
N HIS A 384 -17.14 3.69 6.34
CA HIS A 384 -16.31 4.02 5.19
C HIS A 384 -14.96 4.55 5.69
N VAL A 385 -13.87 4.12 5.06
CA VAL A 385 -12.52 4.60 5.36
C VAL A 385 -11.92 5.18 4.08
N THR A 386 -11.74 6.50 4.07
CA THR A 386 -11.31 7.24 2.89
C THR A 386 -9.80 7.48 2.87
N CYS A 387 -9.10 7.05 1.81
CA CYS A 387 -7.64 7.21 1.67
C CYS A 387 -7.18 8.64 1.35
N ARG A 388 -8.08 9.51 0.87
CA ARG A 388 -7.79 10.92 0.58
C ARG A 388 -7.37 11.70 1.83
N ASP A 389 -8.00 11.40 2.96
CA ASP A 389 -8.02 12.28 4.15
C ASP A 389 -6.86 12.00 5.12
N ARG A 390 -6.23 10.82 5.04
CA ARG A 390 -5.25 10.34 6.02
C ARG A 390 -4.03 9.74 5.32
N ASN A 391 -2.84 10.01 5.86
CA ASN A 391 -1.62 9.35 5.44
C ASN A 391 -1.59 7.89 5.91
N LEU A 392 -0.59 7.15 5.47
CA LEU A 392 -0.47 5.72 5.76
C LEU A 392 -0.44 5.43 7.28
N ILE A 393 0.17 6.31 8.08
CA ILE A 393 0.18 6.20 9.55
C ILE A 393 -1.23 6.41 10.11
N GLY A 394 -1.92 7.45 9.66
CA GLY A 394 -3.28 7.79 10.08
C GLY A 394 -4.30 6.71 9.70
N LEU A 395 -4.19 6.13 8.50
CA LEU A 395 -5.04 5.01 8.06
C LEU A 395 -4.86 3.78 8.94
N GLN A 396 -3.60 3.40 9.23
CA GLN A 396 -3.30 2.27 10.12
C GLN A 396 -3.84 2.50 11.53
N SER A 397 -3.59 3.68 12.10
CA SER A 397 -4.09 4.04 13.43
C SER A 397 -5.63 4.01 13.46
N HIS A 398 -6.28 4.46 12.39
CA HIS A 398 -7.74 4.46 12.29
C HIS A 398 -8.32 3.04 12.24
N LEU A 399 -7.72 2.14 11.45
CA LEU A 399 -8.09 0.72 11.45
C LEU A 399 -7.92 0.10 12.84
N LEU A 400 -6.77 0.29 13.50
CA LEU A 400 -6.58 -0.24 14.86
C LEU A 400 -7.61 0.30 15.85
N GLY A 401 -7.98 1.58 15.73
CA GLY A 401 -9.05 2.20 16.49
C GLY A 401 -10.41 1.55 16.28
N LEU A 402 -10.81 1.33 15.01
CA LEU A 402 -12.06 0.64 14.65
C LEU A 402 -12.11 -0.78 15.24
N SER A 403 -11.03 -1.56 15.09
CA SER A 403 -10.97 -2.91 15.63
C SER A 403 -11.02 -2.92 17.17
N LEU A 404 -10.39 -1.94 17.83
CA LEU A 404 -10.42 -1.81 19.30
C LEU A 404 -11.84 -1.61 19.83
N ILE A 405 -12.66 -0.81 19.17
CA ILE A 405 -14.06 -0.58 19.55
C ILE A 405 -15.03 -1.64 19.02
N GLY A 406 -14.51 -2.68 18.37
CA GLY A 406 -15.29 -3.81 17.86
C GLY A 406 -16.06 -3.52 16.57
N VAL A 407 -15.68 -2.48 15.82
CA VAL A 407 -16.19 -2.23 14.46
C VAL A 407 -15.37 -3.07 13.49
N ASN A 408 -16.04 -4.01 12.83
CA ASN A 408 -15.39 -4.93 11.89
C ASN A 408 -15.88 -4.73 10.45
N GLU A 409 -17.04 -4.12 10.23
CA GLU A 409 -17.55 -3.84 8.89
C GLU A 409 -16.95 -2.52 8.38
N ILE A 410 -16.16 -2.59 7.31
CA ILE A 410 -15.53 -1.40 6.71
C ILE A 410 -15.74 -1.35 5.20
N LEU A 411 -15.87 -0.14 4.64
CA LEU A 411 -15.80 0.10 3.20
C LEU A 411 -14.52 0.83 2.85
N ALA A 412 -13.63 0.18 2.10
CA ALA A 412 -12.39 0.82 1.65
C ALA A 412 -12.67 1.74 0.43
N VAL A 413 -12.48 3.04 0.59
CA VAL A 413 -12.75 4.05 -0.44
C VAL A 413 -11.51 4.87 -0.75
N THR A 414 -11.21 5.09 -2.03
CA THR A 414 -10.10 5.98 -2.41
C THR A 414 -10.40 7.42 -1.98
N GLY A 415 -11.63 7.89 -2.23
CA GLY A 415 -12.10 9.23 -1.89
C GLY A 415 -12.26 10.13 -3.11
N ASP A 416 -13.22 11.05 -3.04
CA ASP A 416 -13.44 12.08 -4.05
C ASP A 416 -12.38 13.18 -3.95
N PRO A 417 -11.67 13.57 -5.04
CA PRO A 417 -10.72 14.68 -5.02
C PRO A 417 -11.14 15.89 -4.18
N SER A 418 -10.25 16.41 -3.33
CA SER A 418 -10.53 17.54 -2.42
C SER A 418 -11.09 18.78 -3.11
N ARG A 419 -10.76 18.96 -4.40
CA ARG A 419 -11.26 20.04 -5.27
C ARG A 419 -12.77 20.00 -5.51
N MET A 420 -13.42 18.86 -5.29
CA MET A 420 -14.89 18.75 -5.36
C MET A 420 -15.59 19.28 -4.09
N GLY A 421 -14.85 19.45 -3.00
CA GLY A 421 -15.37 19.96 -1.74
C GLY A 421 -15.27 21.48 -1.60
N ASN A 422 -15.78 21.99 -0.47
CA ASN A 422 -15.86 23.42 -0.19
C ASN A 422 -14.59 24.02 0.45
N LEU A 423 -13.47 23.27 0.47
CA LEU A 423 -12.23 23.66 1.14
C LEU A 423 -11.10 23.94 0.13
N PRO A 424 -10.99 25.17 -0.40
CA PRO A 424 -9.88 25.54 -1.27
C PRO A 424 -8.56 25.46 -0.49
N GLY A 425 -7.66 24.56 -0.90
CA GLY A 425 -6.33 24.38 -0.30
C GLY A 425 -6.11 23.07 0.47
N ALA A 426 -7.14 22.25 0.67
CA ALA A 426 -6.96 20.93 1.28
C ALA A 426 -6.11 20.01 0.39
N THR A 427 -5.01 19.47 0.93
CA THR A 427 -4.14 18.52 0.24
C THR A 427 -4.85 17.18 0.09
N ASN A 428 -4.52 16.46 -0.98
CA ASN A 428 -4.92 15.07 -1.12
C ASN A 428 -3.75 14.19 -0.69
N VAL A 429 -3.97 13.26 0.24
CA VAL A 429 -2.89 12.42 0.75
C VAL A 429 -2.62 11.26 -0.19
N TYR A 430 -3.59 10.36 -0.39
CA TYR A 430 -3.53 9.25 -1.36
C TYR A 430 -2.25 8.39 -1.31
N ASP A 431 -1.64 8.22 -0.13
CA ASP A 431 -0.51 7.29 0.08
C ASP A 431 -0.85 5.88 -0.43
N VAL A 432 -2.13 5.49 -0.29
CA VAL A 432 -2.72 4.29 -0.89
C VAL A 432 -4.07 4.63 -1.52
N ASN A 433 -4.55 3.74 -2.40
CA ASN A 433 -5.94 3.76 -2.86
C ASN A 433 -6.76 2.68 -2.11
N SER A 434 -8.05 2.53 -2.46
CA SER A 434 -8.92 1.51 -1.85
C SER A 434 -8.36 0.08 -1.88
N LYS A 435 -7.61 -0.30 -2.94
CA LYS A 435 -6.93 -1.61 -2.99
C LYS A 435 -5.83 -1.70 -1.94
N GLY A 436 -4.94 -0.71 -1.87
CA GLY A 436 -3.86 -0.70 -0.87
C GLY A 436 -4.38 -0.68 0.56
N LEU A 437 -5.49 0.02 0.82
CA LEU A 437 -6.15 -0.01 2.13
C LEU A 437 -6.74 -1.39 2.46
N THR A 438 -7.32 -2.06 1.47
CA THR A 438 -7.83 -3.44 1.61
C THR A 438 -6.68 -4.40 1.97
N GLU A 439 -5.54 -4.29 1.29
CA GLU A 439 -4.35 -5.10 1.57
C GLU A 439 -3.82 -4.88 3.00
N ILE A 440 -3.83 -3.65 3.50
CA ILE A 440 -3.45 -3.34 4.89
C ILE A 440 -4.41 -4.01 5.88
N ALA A 441 -5.72 -3.87 5.66
CA ALA A 441 -6.74 -4.46 6.55
C ALA A 441 -6.67 -5.99 6.56
N LEU A 442 -6.37 -6.62 5.42
CA LEU A 442 -6.17 -8.07 5.33
C LEU A 442 -4.94 -8.54 6.09
N ARG A 443 -3.83 -7.83 5.98
CA ARG A 443 -2.63 -8.13 6.77
C ARG A 443 -2.91 -8.05 8.27
N PHE A 444 -3.68 -7.05 8.70
CA PHE A 444 -4.10 -6.94 10.10
C PHE A 444 -4.99 -8.12 10.53
N ASN A 445 -5.84 -8.64 9.64
CA ASN A 445 -6.63 -9.86 9.88
C ASN A 445 -5.76 -11.13 9.97
N GLU A 446 -4.62 -11.16 9.29
CA GLU A 446 -3.59 -12.19 9.44
C GLU A 446 -2.74 -12.00 10.71
N GLY A 447 -2.92 -10.87 11.41
CA GLY A 447 -2.16 -10.50 12.59
C GLY A 447 -0.75 -9.99 12.25
N ILE A 448 -0.55 -9.47 11.04
CA ILE A 448 0.70 -8.92 10.53
C ILE A 448 0.58 -7.40 10.49
N ASN A 449 1.44 -6.71 11.21
CA ASN A 449 1.56 -5.26 11.17
C ASN A 449 2.24 -4.81 9.87
N THR A 450 2.19 -3.52 9.52
CA THR A 450 2.70 -3.02 8.21
C THR A 450 4.21 -3.16 8.05
N ASP A 451 4.95 -3.13 9.16
CA ASP A 451 6.38 -3.40 9.21
C ASP A 451 6.74 -4.90 9.09
N GLY A 452 5.72 -5.78 9.09
CA GLY A 452 5.85 -7.23 9.01
C GLY A 452 5.88 -7.93 10.37
N ASP A 453 5.90 -7.21 11.50
CA ASP A 453 5.89 -7.83 12.82
C ASP A 453 4.48 -8.33 13.20
N ALA A 454 4.39 -9.16 14.23
CA ALA A 454 3.11 -9.60 14.75
C ALA A 454 2.34 -8.44 15.41
N LEU A 455 1.09 -8.24 14.99
CA LEU A 455 0.13 -7.31 15.60
C LEU A 455 -0.25 -7.71 17.05
N LYS A 456 0.27 -8.84 17.53
CA LYS A 456 -0.02 -9.53 18.81
C LYS A 456 -1.46 -10.08 18.90
N LYS A 457 -2.44 -9.34 18.40
CA LYS A 457 -3.84 -9.73 18.24
C LYS A 457 -4.29 -9.37 16.83
N LYS A 458 -4.88 -10.33 16.10
CA LYS A 458 -5.44 -10.08 14.77
C LYS A 458 -6.70 -9.21 14.85
N THR A 459 -6.96 -8.46 13.79
CA THR A 459 -8.27 -7.84 13.53
C THR A 459 -9.21 -8.86 12.87
N ASN A 460 -10.48 -8.51 12.69
CA ASN A 460 -11.47 -9.37 12.02
C ASN A 460 -12.32 -8.57 11.02
N PHE A 461 -11.71 -7.66 10.27
CA PHE A 461 -12.43 -6.82 9.32
C PHE A 461 -13.12 -7.64 8.24
N ASN A 462 -14.38 -7.32 8.00
CA ASN A 462 -15.15 -7.73 6.83
C ASN A 462 -15.17 -6.53 5.88
N ILE A 463 -14.47 -6.67 4.74
CA ILE A 463 -14.06 -5.54 3.91
C ILE A 463 -14.95 -5.45 2.67
N ALA A 464 -15.76 -4.40 2.62
CA ALA A 464 -16.57 -4.03 1.47
C ALA A 464 -15.75 -3.24 0.44
N ALA A 465 -16.19 -3.29 -0.81
CA ALA A 465 -15.72 -2.36 -1.84
C ALA A 465 -16.87 -1.73 -2.62
N ALA A 466 -16.67 -0.48 -3.07
CA ALA A 466 -17.64 0.20 -3.92
C ALA A 466 -17.66 -0.39 -5.34
N PHE A 467 -18.86 -0.54 -5.89
CA PHE A 467 -19.13 -0.93 -7.26
C PHE A 467 -19.95 0.14 -7.97
N ASP A 468 -19.51 0.58 -9.14
CA ASP A 468 -20.24 1.57 -9.94
C ASP A 468 -20.87 0.87 -11.16
N PRO A 469 -22.19 0.62 -11.14
CA PRO A 469 -22.91 0.02 -12.27
C PRO A 469 -23.24 1.03 -13.38
N ASN A 470 -23.01 2.32 -13.15
CA ASN A 470 -23.44 3.42 -14.02
C ASN A 470 -22.33 3.86 -15.00
N VAL A 471 -21.22 3.11 -15.06
CA VAL A 471 -20.16 3.32 -16.03
C VAL A 471 -20.62 2.97 -17.45
N ARG A 472 -20.00 3.62 -18.46
CA ARG A 472 -20.32 3.39 -19.88
C ARG A 472 -20.18 1.93 -20.34
N LYS A 473 -19.28 1.17 -19.72
CA LYS A 473 -19.01 -0.24 -20.04
C LYS A 473 -18.99 -1.06 -18.74
N LEU A 474 -20.09 -1.74 -18.44
CA LEU A 474 -20.23 -2.52 -17.21
C LEU A 474 -19.16 -3.60 -17.08
N GLU A 475 -18.71 -4.19 -18.20
CA GLU A 475 -17.68 -5.23 -18.22
C GLU A 475 -16.34 -4.72 -17.63
N VAL A 476 -16.07 -3.43 -17.77
CA VAL A 476 -14.87 -2.82 -17.18
C VAL A 476 -15.01 -2.70 -15.66
N ALA A 477 -16.20 -2.39 -15.15
CA ALA A 477 -16.47 -2.39 -13.72
C ALA A 477 -16.39 -3.81 -13.14
N VAL A 478 -16.93 -4.81 -13.83
CA VAL A 478 -16.83 -6.23 -13.45
C VAL A 478 -15.38 -6.70 -13.39
N LYS A 479 -14.55 -6.40 -14.40
CA LYS A 479 -13.11 -6.72 -14.36
C LYS A 479 -12.41 -6.09 -13.16
N ARG A 480 -12.77 -4.85 -12.78
CA ARG A 480 -12.23 -4.21 -11.58
C ARG A 480 -12.72 -4.91 -10.31
N ALA A 481 -13.98 -5.35 -10.27
CA ALA A 481 -14.50 -6.15 -9.16
C ALA A 481 -13.75 -7.48 -9.01
N GLU A 482 -13.51 -8.21 -10.10
CA GLU A 482 -12.71 -9.45 -10.09
C GLU A 482 -11.31 -9.24 -9.51
N GLN A 483 -10.65 -8.13 -9.85
CA GLN A 483 -9.36 -7.78 -9.26
C GLN A 483 -9.48 -7.48 -7.77
N LYS A 484 -10.50 -6.73 -7.35
CA LYS A 484 -10.75 -6.45 -5.91
C LYS A 484 -11.02 -7.73 -5.11
N ILE A 485 -11.70 -8.72 -5.69
CA ILE A 485 -11.93 -10.04 -5.06
C ILE A 485 -10.60 -10.77 -4.85
N LYS A 486 -9.69 -10.77 -5.84
CA LYS A 486 -8.34 -11.35 -5.68
C LYS A 486 -7.53 -10.69 -4.57
N HIS A 487 -7.83 -9.42 -4.27
CA HIS A 487 -7.25 -8.67 -3.17
C HIS A 487 -8.10 -8.72 -1.90
N GLY A 488 -8.95 -9.75 -1.73
CA GLY A 488 -9.64 -10.09 -0.48
C GLY A 488 -10.83 -9.22 -0.09
N THR A 489 -11.49 -8.57 -1.06
CA THR A 489 -12.81 -7.95 -0.85
C THR A 489 -13.87 -9.02 -0.52
N ASN A 490 -14.68 -8.79 0.53
CA ASN A 490 -15.67 -9.74 1.02
C ASN A 490 -17.09 -9.53 0.44
N TYR A 491 -17.44 -8.32 0.01
CA TYR A 491 -18.72 -7.98 -0.64
C TYR A 491 -18.66 -6.61 -1.32
N PHE A 492 -19.63 -6.34 -2.20
CA PHE A 492 -19.74 -5.06 -2.91
C PHE A 492 -20.97 -4.27 -2.51
N ILE A 493 -20.85 -2.94 -2.49
CA ILE A 493 -21.96 -2.00 -2.34
C ILE A 493 -22.04 -1.16 -3.61
N THR A 494 -23.20 -1.11 -4.27
CA THR A 494 -23.35 -0.37 -5.52
C THR A 494 -23.68 1.10 -5.28
N GLN A 495 -23.30 1.96 -6.24
CA GLN A 495 -23.99 3.25 -6.40
C GLN A 495 -25.49 3.04 -6.71
N PRO A 496 -26.35 4.06 -6.48
CA PRO A 496 -27.78 3.91 -6.68
C PRO A 496 -28.15 3.56 -8.12
N VAL A 497 -29.14 2.69 -8.25
CA VAL A 497 -29.79 2.32 -9.51
C VAL A 497 -31.25 2.77 -9.52
N TYR A 498 -31.75 3.16 -10.70
CA TYR A 498 -33.10 3.72 -10.87
C TYR A 498 -33.93 2.97 -11.92
N SER A 499 -33.49 1.80 -12.38
CA SER A 499 -34.25 0.97 -13.31
C SER A 499 -34.10 -0.52 -13.02
N THR A 500 -35.17 -1.27 -13.24
CA THR A 500 -35.21 -2.73 -13.07
C THR A 500 -34.30 -3.44 -14.08
N ASP A 501 -34.20 -2.92 -15.30
CA ASP A 501 -33.29 -3.45 -16.33
C ASP A 501 -31.82 -3.33 -15.93
N LYS A 502 -31.42 -2.24 -15.26
CA LYS A 502 -30.05 -2.11 -14.76
C LYS A 502 -29.75 -3.13 -13.66
N ILE A 503 -30.70 -3.43 -12.78
CA ILE A 503 -30.55 -4.47 -11.75
C ILE A 503 -30.31 -5.85 -12.41
N LYS A 504 -31.09 -6.18 -13.45
CA LYS A 504 -30.92 -7.43 -14.22
C LYS A 504 -29.57 -7.48 -14.94
N GLU A 505 -29.14 -6.36 -15.53
CA GLU A 505 -27.84 -6.23 -16.20
C GLU A 505 -26.69 -6.48 -15.21
N ILE A 506 -26.76 -5.89 -14.00
CA ILE A 506 -25.78 -6.14 -12.94
C ILE A 506 -25.77 -7.62 -12.57
N TYR A 507 -26.93 -8.26 -12.39
CA TYR A 507 -27.02 -9.68 -12.06
C TYR A 507 -26.35 -10.55 -13.11
N GLU A 508 -26.72 -10.39 -14.38
CA GLU A 508 -26.16 -11.17 -15.48
C GLU A 508 -24.64 -10.99 -15.61
N ALA A 509 -24.15 -9.77 -15.36
CA ALA A 509 -22.74 -9.44 -15.44
C ALA A 509 -21.92 -9.89 -14.22
N THR A 510 -22.57 -10.24 -13.09
CA THR A 510 -21.88 -10.56 -11.81
C THR A 510 -22.22 -11.93 -11.24
N LYS A 511 -23.20 -12.67 -11.78
CA LYS A 511 -23.63 -13.99 -11.28
C LYS A 511 -22.54 -15.07 -11.21
N HIS A 512 -21.43 -14.89 -11.93
CA HIS A 512 -20.27 -15.79 -11.88
C HIS A 512 -19.33 -15.49 -10.71
N LEU A 513 -19.57 -14.43 -9.95
CA LEU A 513 -18.76 -14.04 -8.80
C LEU A 513 -19.36 -14.62 -7.51
N ASP A 514 -18.55 -15.31 -6.69
CA ASP A 514 -18.98 -15.91 -5.41
C ASP A 514 -19.12 -14.90 -4.25
N VAL A 515 -18.99 -13.61 -4.56
CA VAL A 515 -18.97 -12.48 -3.63
C VAL A 515 -20.30 -11.73 -3.73
N PRO A 516 -20.99 -11.48 -2.60
CA PRO A 516 -22.32 -10.89 -2.63
C PRO A 516 -22.29 -9.39 -2.94
N PHE A 517 -23.43 -8.89 -3.43
CA PHE A 517 -23.67 -7.49 -3.78
C PHE A 517 -24.84 -6.95 -2.98
N PHE A 518 -24.68 -5.73 -2.48
CA PHE A 518 -25.76 -4.90 -1.94
C PHE A 518 -26.13 -3.85 -2.98
N ILE A 519 -27.35 -3.96 -3.51
CA ILE A 519 -27.84 -3.08 -4.58
C ILE A 519 -28.41 -1.79 -3.98
N GLY A 520 -27.83 -0.67 -4.39
CA GLY A 520 -28.16 0.67 -3.93
C GLY A 520 -29.47 1.20 -4.51
N ILE A 521 -30.40 1.60 -3.66
CA ILE A 521 -31.63 2.31 -4.01
C ILE A 521 -31.69 3.59 -3.19
N MET A 522 -31.80 4.73 -3.90
CA MET A 522 -31.96 6.05 -3.30
C MET A 522 -33.33 6.62 -3.69
N PRO A 523 -34.24 6.84 -2.74
CA PRO A 523 -35.54 7.44 -3.03
C PRO A 523 -35.40 8.89 -3.52
N ILE A 524 -36.13 9.22 -4.58
CA ILE A 524 -36.14 10.58 -5.15
C ILE A 524 -37.11 11.44 -4.36
N THR A 525 -36.64 12.55 -3.78
CA THR A 525 -37.46 13.34 -2.85
C THR A 525 -38.29 14.44 -3.51
N SER A 526 -37.92 14.86 -4.72
CA SER A 526 -38.58 15.95 -5.43
C SER A 526 -38.16 16.00 -6.90
N TYR A 527 -38.89 16.76 -7.72
CA TYR A 527 -38.51 17.02 -9.11
C TYR A 527 -37.12 17.67 -9.24
N ASN A 528 -36.79 18.64 -8.38
CA ASN A 528 -35.47 19.27 -8.40
C ASN A 528 -34.35 18.26 -8.06
N ASN A 529 -34.61 17.35 -7.12
CA ASN A 529 -33.68 16.27 -6.81
C ASN A 529 -33.55 15.28 -7.99
N ALA A 530 -34.65 14.97 -8.69
CA ALA A 530 -34.62 14.17 -9.91
C ALA A 530 -33.78 14.82 -11.03
N LEU A 531 -33.95 16.13 -11.25
CA LEU A 531 -33.17 16.90 -12.23
C LEU A 531 -31.68 16.95 -11.86
N PHE A 532 -31.35 17.14 -10.59
CA PHE A 532 -29.97 17.09 -10.10
C PHE A 532 -29.35 15.71 -10.38
N LEU A 533 -30.04 14.63 -10.03
CA LEU A 533 -29.57 13.27 -10.28
C LEU A 533 -29.36 13.00 -11.78
N HIS A 534 -30.28 13.43 -12.64
CA HIS A 534 -30.20 13.20 -14.10
C HIS A 534 -29.11 14.04 -14.79
N ASN A 535 -28.89 15.28 -14.34
CA ASN A 535 -28.03 16.24 -15.06
C ASN A 535 -26.65 16.44 -14.42
N GLU A 536 -26.53 16.33 -13.10
CA GLU A 536 -25.33 16.72 -12.36
C GLU A 536 -24.57 15.52 -11.77
N VAL A 537 -25.21 14.36 -11.61
CA VAL A 537 -24.54 13.15 -11.09
C VAL A 537 -24.06 12.25 -12.24
N PRO A 538 -22.74 12.08 -12.44
CA PRO A 538 -22.21 11.30 -13.55
C PRO A 538 -22.73 9.85 -13.54
N GLY A 539 -23.19 9.38 -14.70
CA GLY A 539 -23.65 8.00 -14.90
C GLY A 539 -25.12 7.74 -14.56
N ILE A 540 -25.75 8.60 -13.75
CA ILE A 540 -27.17 8.45 -13.40
C ILE A 540 -28.03 9.11 -14.48
N LYS A 541 -28.90 8.31 -15.10
CA LYS A 541 -29.87 8.75 -16.11
C LYS A 541 -31.25 8.22 -15.75
N LEU A 542 -32.13 9.11 -15.31
CA LEU A 542 -33.55 8.82 -15.13
C LEU A 542 -34.27 8.76 -16.49
N SER A 543 -35.30 7.93 -16.62
CA SER A 543 -36.14 7.90 -17.83
C SER A 543 -36.98 9.17 -17.93
N ASP A 544 -37.35 9.54 -19.17
CA ASP A 544 -38.19 10.70 -19.44
C ASP A 544 -39.54 10.58 -18.72
N GLU A 545 -40.13 9.37 -18.69
CA GLU A 545 -41.36 9.08 -17.95
C GLU A 545 -41.23 9.39 -16.45
N VAL A 546 -40.11 9.00 -15.81
CA VAL A 546 -39.88 9.28 -14.39
C VAL A 546 -39.76 10.79 -14.16
N LEU A 547 -39.04 11.50 -15.03
CA LEU A 547 -38.88 12.95 -14.93
C LEU A 547 -40.20 13.70 -15.11
N GLU A 548 -40.95 13.39 -16.17
CA GLU A 548 -42.27 13.98 -16.45
C GLU A 548 -43.24 13.72 -15.30
N ARG A 549 -43.19 12.54 -14.69
CA ARG A 549 -44.04 12.22 -13.55
C ARG A 549 -43.69 13.03 -12.31
N PHE A 550 -42.40 13.20 -12.00
CA PHE A 550 -41.99 14.08 -10.91
C PHE A 550 -42.33 15.55 -11.18
N GLU A 551 -42.25 15.99 -12.43
CA GLU A 551 -42.66 17.35 -12.83
C GLU A 551 -44.17 17.56 -12.63
N ALA A 552 -45.00 16.61 -13.05
CA ALA A 552 -46.46 16.67 -12.90
C ALA A 552 -46.91 16.71 -11.43
N LEU A 553 -46.12 16.11 -10.52
CA LEU A 553 -46.40 16.08 -9.09
C LEU A 553 -45.76 17.26 -8.32
N LYS A 554 -45.08 18.17 -9.03
CA LYS A 554 -44.39 19.32 -8.42
C LYS A 554 -45.37 20.16 -7.60
N GLY A 555 -45.08 20.29 -6.30
CA GLY A 555 -45.89 21.06 -5.34
C GLY A 555 -46.83 20.23 -4.48
N ASP A 556 -47.08 18.96 -4.81
CA ASP A 556 -47.87 18.02 -4.01
C ASP A 556 -46.93 17.04 -3.29
N LYS A 557 -46.56 17.36 -2.04
CA LYS A 557 -45.56 16.60 -1.27
C LYS A 557 -46.00 15.16 -0.99
N GLU A 558 -47.27 14.95 -0.67
CA GLU A 558 -47.83 13.64 -0.35
C GLU A 558 -47.81 12.73 -1.58
N LYS A 559 -48.29 13.21 -2.74
CA LYS A 559 -48.25 12.42 -3.97
C LYS A 559 -46.84 12.19 -4.48
N THR A 560 -45.94 13.17 -4.31
CA THR A 560 -44.51 13.01 -4.66
C THR A 560 -43.87 11.90 -3.82
N LYS A 561 -44.11 11.89 -2.50
CA LYS A 561 -43.65 10.83 -1.60
C LYS A 561 -44.22 9.46 -2.00
N ALA A 562 -45.54 9.39 -2.23
CA ALA A 562 -46.20 8.14 -2.63
C ALA A 562 -45.63 7.57 -3.94
N TYR A 563 -45.37 8.42 -4.94
CA TYR A 563 -44.75 7.98 -6.19
C TYR A 563 -43.30 7.52 -6.00
N SER A 564 -42.52 8.25 -5.19
CA SER A 564 -41.14 7.87 -4.86
C SER A 564 -41.05 6.51 -4.15
N LEU A 565 -41.96 6.25 -3.21
CA LEU A 565 -42.09 4.96 -2.54
C LEU A 565 -42.46 3.87 -3.54
N SER A 566 -43.48 4.08 -4.37
CA SER A 566 -43.90 3.11 -5.39
C SER A 566 -42.77 2.72 -6.34
N LEU A 567 -42.02 3.71 -6.84
CA LEU A 567 -40.86 3.47 -7.72
C LEU A 567 -39.77 2.68 -6.99
N SER A 568 -39.48 3.06 -5.74
CA SER A 568 -38.45 2.38 -4.94
C SER A 568 -38.87 0.94 -4.58
N GLN A 569 -40.15 0.69 -4.32
CA GLN A 569 -40.71 -0.63 -4.04
C GLN A 569 -40.58 -1.56 -5.25
N GLU A 570 -40.85 -1.09 -6.47
CA GLU A 570 -40.65 -1.87 -7.70
C GLU A 570 -39.18 -2.28 -7.89
N LEU A 571 -38.25 -1.35 -7.60
CA LEU A 571 -36.82 -1.64 -7.63
C LEU A 571 -36.44 -2.66 -6.54
N ILE A 572 -36.95 -2.52 -5.32
CA ILE A 572 -36.73 -3.47 -4.20
C ILE A 572 -37.24 -4.87 -4.56
N ASP A 573 -38.44 -4.97 -5.16
CA ASP A 573 -38.99 -6.25 -5.62
C ASP A 573 -38.06 -6.92 -6.62
N THR A 574 -37.49 -6.14 -7.55
CA THR A 574 -36.52 -6.62 -8.52
C THR A 574 -35.20 -7.01 -7.83
N VAL A 575 -34.70 -6.24 -6.86
CA VAL A 575 -33.51 -6.60 -6.07
C VAL A 575 -33.71 -7.98 -5.45
N HIS A 576 -34.81 -8.23 -4.74
CA HIS A 576 -35.09 -9.51 -4.07
C HIS A 576 -35.44 -10.68 -5.01
N GLN A 577 -35.50 -10.45 -6.32
CA GLN A 577 -35.55 -11.53 -7.32
C GLN A 577 -34.15 -12.03 -7.69
N TYR A 578 -33.14 -11.16 -7.63
CA TYR A 578 -31.80 -11.42 -8.18
C TYR A 578 -30.69 -11.41 -7.12
N PHE A 579 -30.88 -10.70 -6.01
CA PHE A 579 -29.91 -10.47 -4.95
C PHE A 579 -30.56 -10.57 -3.57
N ASN A 580 -29.76 -10.93 -2.57
CA ASN A 580 -30.16 -10.89 -1.16
C ASN A 580 -29.78 -9.57 -0.47
N GLY A 581 -28.85 -8.81 -1.04
CA GLY A 581 -28.32 -7.58 -0.43
C GLY A 581 -29.07 -6.36 -0.93
N LEU A 582 -29.75 -5.66 -0.03
CA LEU A 582 -30.38 -4.38 -0.29
C LEU A 582 -29.59 -3.27 0.42
N TYR A 583 -29.25 -2.21 -0.32
CA TYR A 583 -28.65 -1.02 0.21
C TYR A 583 -29.57 0.18 0.00
N LEU A 584 -30.07 0.79 1.08
CA LEU A 584 -30.93 1.96 1.02
C LEU A 584 -30.15 3.22 1.38
N ILE A 585 -30.16 4.21 0.49
CA ILE A 585 -29.45 5.47 0.67
C ILE A 585 -30.43 6.52 1.17
N THR A 586 -30.20 7.06 2.37
CA THR A 586 -31.11 8.04 2.98
C THR A 586 -30.92 9.43 2.37
N PRO A 587 -31.89 9.99 1.64
CA PRO A 587 -31.77 11.32 1.08
C PRO A 587 -31.95 12.39 2.17
N PHE A 588 -31.00 13.32 2.28
CA PHE A 588 -31.09 14.50 3.15
C PHE A 588 -31.44 14.19 4.63
N GLN A 589 -30.98 13.06 5.16
CA GLN A 589 -31.31 12.56 6.52
C GLN A 589 -32.80 12.29 6.77
N ASN A 590 -33.63 12.22 5.71
CA ASN A 590 -35.03 11.84 5.82
C ASN A 590 -35.17 10.32 5.94
N VAL A 591 -35.00 9.81 7.16
CA VAL A 591 -35.05 8.39 7.48
C VAL A 591 -36.46 7.80 7.37
N ASP A 592 -37.52 8.60 7.46
CA ASP A 592 -38.89 8.08 7.46
C ASP A 592 -39.22 7.33 6.15
N ILE A 593 -38.82 7.86 4.99
CA ILE A 593 -39.00 7.15 3.70
C ILE A 593 -38.18 5.86 3.68
N THR A 594 -36.96 5.89 4.19
CA THR A 594 -36.06 4.74 4.22
C THR A 594 -36.57 3.63 5.14
N LEU A 595 -37.16 3.98 6.29
CA LEU A 595 -37.82 3.05 7.19
C LEU A 595 -39.01 2.37 6.53
N GLU A 596 -39.88 3.12 5.84
CA GLU A 596 -41.02 2.56 5.11
C GLU A 596 -40.56 1.54 4.04
N LEU A 597 -39.44 1.82 3.36
CA LEU A 597 -38.86 0.89 2.38
C LEU A 597 -38.19 -0.33 3.03
N ALA A 598 -37.53 -0.16 4.17
CA ALA A 598 -36.98 -1.27 4.93
C ALA A 598 -38.08 -2.20 5.45
N GLN A 599 -39.18 -1.64 5.98
CA GLN A 599 -40.38 -2.36 6.38
C GLN A 599 -41.00 -3.13 5.22
N TYR A 600 -41.17 -2.46 4.07
CA TYR A 600 -41.68 -3.10 2.86
C TYR A 600 -40.81 -4.29 2.44
N SER A 601 -39.49 -4.09 2.34
CA SER A 601 -38.50 -5.13 2.01
C SER A 601 -38.61 -6.34 2.94
N LYS A 602 -38.79 -6.12 4.25
CA LYS A 602 -38.98 -7.20 5.23
C LYS A 602 -40.30 -7.94 5.07
N SER A 603 -41.39 -7.23 4.76
CA SER A 603 -42.71 -7.82 4.60
C SER A 603 -42.76 -8.83 3.43
N ILE A 604 -42.12 -8.49 2.31
CA ILE A 604 -42.11 -9.34 1.10
C ILE A 604 -41.11 -10.51 1.19
N THR A 605 -40.10 -10.41 2.06
CA THR A 605 -39.08 -11.45 2.25
C THR A 605 -39.47 -12.45 3.34
N SER A 606 -40.13 -12.01 4.41
CA SER A 606 -40.67 -12.89 5.46
C SER A 606 -41.74 -13.84 4.89
N THR A 607 -42.62 -13.33 4.02
CA THR A 607 -43.67 -14.11 3.35
C THR A 607 -43.10 -15.21 2.43
N LYS A 608 -41.89 -15.03 1.88
CA LYS A 608 -41.21 -16.04 1.05
C LYS A 608 -40.54 -17.14 1.88
N GLN A 609 -40.09 -16.86 3.10
CA GLN A 609 -39.48 -17.86 3.99
C GLN A 609 -40.53 -18.82 4.56
N GLU A 610 -41.74 -18.35 4.89
CA GLU A 610 -42.85 -19.18 5.38
C GLU A 610 -43.46 -20.09 4.29
N ALA A 611 -43.30 -19.75 3.01
CA ALA A 611 -43.79 -20.56 1.89
C ALA A 611 -42.84 -21.72 1.51
N ILE A 612 -41.64 -21.78 2.08
CA ILE A 612 -40.59 -22.76 1.79
C ILE A 612 -40.30 -23.69 3.01
N SER A 613 -40.75 -23.30 4.21
CA SER A 613 -40.85 -24.16 5.41
C SER A 613 -42.11 -25.02 5.38
#